data_AF-A0A177APG1-F1
#
_entry.id   AF-A0A177APG1-F1
#
_cell.length_a   1.000
_cell.length_b   1.000
_cell.length_c   1.000
_cell.angle_alpha   90.00
_cell.angle_beta   90.00
_cell.angle_gamma   90.00
#
_symmetry.space_group_name_H-M   'P 1'
#
loop_
_entity.id
_entity.type
_entity.pdbx_description
1 polymer ?
#
loop_
_entity_poly.entity_id
_entity_poly.type
_entity_poly.pdbx_seq_one_letter_code
_entity_poly.pdbx_strand_id
1 'polypeptide(L)' 'MVPYFRRHSAKMFIKSKPIRYGYKIWCLCGNDGYPYNLSINQGKNINVDKLPLSRRVINVNTEKRKLCYSIYHTQDNYNL' A
#
# COMPACT_ATOMS: atom_id res chain seq x y z
N MET A 1 -6.12 4.13 -4.21
CA MET A 1 -5.28 5.32 -4.53
C MET A 1 -6.07 6.54 -4.13
N VAL A 2 -5.46 7.51 -3.43
CA VAL A 2 -6.14 8.77 -3.07
C VAL A 2 -5.67 9.88 -4.02
N PRO A 3 -6.57 10.55 -4.77
CA PRO A 3 -6.20 11.58 -5.73
C PRO A 3 -5.53 12.78 -5.02
N TYR A 4 -4.44 13.28 -5.60
CA TYR A 4 -3.75 14.46 -5.08
C TYR A 4 -3.08 15.24 -6.21
N PHE A 5 -3.49 16.51 -6.40
CA PHE A 5 -3.10 17.28 -7.58
C PHE A 5 -1.85 18.16 -7.37
N ARG A 6 -1.56 18.56 -6.12
CA ARG A 6 -0.42 19.44 -5.81
C ARG A 6 0.93 18.73 -5.93
N ARG A 7 2.02 19.50 -5.89
CA ARG A 7 3.39 18.98 -5.89
C ARG A 7 3.76 18.44 -4.51
N HIS A 8 4.08 17.16 -4.44
CA HIS A 8 4.58 16.50 -3.23
C HIS A 8 5.45 15.31 -3.64
N SER A 9 6.52 15.02 -2.91
CA SER A 9 7.52 14.00 -3.24
C SER A 9 6.97 12.57 -3.19
N ALA A 10 6.10 12.28 -2.22
CA ALA A 10 5.45 10.97 -2.08
C ALA A 10 4.29 10.72 -3.08
N LYS A 11 3.97 11.67 -3.97
CA LYS A 11 2.94 11.46 -4.99
C LYS A 11 3.45 10.47 -6.04
N MET A 12 2.65 9.47 -6.37
CA MET A 12 3.00 8.44 -7.34
C MET A 12 2.11 8.52 -8.57
N PHE A 13 2.69 8.18 -9.72
CA PHE A 13 1.96 7.88 -10.95
C PHE A 13 1.84 6.36 -11.13
N ILE A 14 0.63 5.86 -11.36
CA ILE A 14 0.40 4.45 -11.68
C ILE A 14 -0.35 4.37 -13.02
N LYS A 15 0.31 3.80 -14.03
CA LYS A 15 -0.30 3.53 -15.34
C LYS A 15 -1.46 2.55 -15.17
N SER A 16 -2.50 2.69 -15.99
CA SER A 16 -3.65 1.79 -16.03
C SER A 16 -4.57 1.82 -14.78
N LYS A 17 -4.55 2.91 -14.01
CA LYS A 17 -5.58 3.19 -13.00
C LYS A 17 -6.49 4.34 -13.47
N PRO A 18 -7.79 4.33 -13.13
CA PRO A 18 -8.68 5.46 -13.38
C PRO A 18 -8.12 6.76 -12.78
N ILE A 19 -7.61 6.69 -11.54
CA ILE A 19 -6.89 7.77 -10.88
C ILE A 19 -5.39 7.49 -10.99
N ARG A 20 -4.72 8.22 -11.88
CA ARG A 20 -3.30 7.97 -12.21
C ARG A 20 -2.33 8.65 -11.26
N TYR A 21 -2.68 9.82 -10.71
CA TYR A 21 -1.81 10.60 -9.82
C TYR A 21 -2.40 10.70 -8.42
N GLY A 22 -1.61 10.34 -7.41
CA GLY A 22 -2.07 10.43 -6.03
C GLY A 22 -1.14 9.77 -5.03
N TYR A 23 -1.65 9.61 -3.82
CA TYR A 23 -1.00 8.82 -2.79
C TYR A 23 -1.41 7.36 -2.90
N LYS A 24 -0.42 6.48 -2.92
CA LYS A 24 -0.61 5.04 -2.78
C LYS A 24 -0.73 4.71 -1.29
N ILE A 25 -1.84 4.09 -0.91
CA ILE A 25 -2.05 3.58 0.43
C ILE A 25 -2.00 2.05 0.36
N TRP A 26 -1.28 1.45 1.29
CA TRP A 26 -1.29 0.02 1.54
C TRP A 26 -2.26 -0.25 2.68
N CYS A 27 -3.20 -1.16 2.47
CA CYS A 27 -4.21 -1.50 3.44
C CYS A 27 -4.05 -2.98 3.80
N LEU A 28 -4.14 -3.29 5.08
CA LEU A 28 -4.41 -4.63 5.56
C LEU A 28 -5.88 -4.67 5.97
N CYS A 29 -6.69 -5.41 5.22
CA CYS A 29 -8.11 -5.53 5.47
C CYS A 29 -8.48 -6.97 5.82
N GLY A 30 -9.55 -7.14 6.59
CA GLY A 30 -10.19 -8.42 6.78
C GLY A 30 -10.95 -8.87 5.54
N ASN A 31 -11.43 -10.11 5.57
CA ASN A 31 -12.28 -10.65 4.50
C ASN A 31 -13.64 -9.93 4.40
N ASP A 32 -14.04 -9.23 5.47
CA ASP A 32 -15.18 -8.33 5.55
C ASP A 32 -14.94 -6.96 4.88
N GLY A 33 -13.72 -6.71 4.41
CA GLY A 33 -13.30 -5.44 3.83
C GLY A 33 -12.94 -4.38 4.87
N TYR A 34 -13.02 -4.68 6.16
CA TYR A 34 -12.70 -3.70 7.21
C TYR A 34 -11.19 -3.47 7.29
N PRO A 35 -10.71 -2.22 7.20
CA PRO A 35 -9.29 -1.92 7.25
C PRO A 35 -8.77 -2.02 8.69
N TYR A 36 -7.85 -2.94 8.94
CA TYR A 36 -7.16 -3.07 10.22
C TYR A 36 -5.96 -2.13 10.33
N ASN A 37 -5.29 -1.87 9.20
CA ASN A 37 -4.12 -1.02 9.16
C ASN A 37 -3.99 -0.34 7.80
N LEU A 38 -3.59 0.92 7.82
CA LEU A 38 -3.42 1.76 6.64
C LEU A 38 -2.04 2.42 6.72
N SER A 39 -1.24 2.29 5.67
CA SER A 39 0.07 2.93 5.60
C SER A 39 0.28 3.60 4.25
N ILE A 40 0.72 4.87 4.27
CA ILE A 40 1.00 5.64 3.06
C ILE A 40 2.35 5.22 2.51
N ASN A 41 2.42 4.94 1.21
CA ASN A 41 3.69 4.72 0.54
C ASN A 41 4.42 6.06 0.37
N GLN A 42 5.55 6.21 1.04
CA GLN A 42 6.39 7.41 0.94
C GLN A 42 7.42 7.33 -0.18
N GLY A 43 7.48 6.21 -0.92
CA GLY A 43 8.44 6.01 -2.01
C GLY A 43 9.74 5.37 -1.52
N LYS A 44 10.88 5.83 -2.04
CA LYS A 44 12.19 5.22 -1.78
C LYS A 44 12.74 5.70 -0.43
N ASN A 45 12.56 4.88 0.60
CA ASN A 45 13.24 5.08 1.88
C ASN A 45 14.68 4.57 1.79
N ILE A 46 15.62 5.43 2.20
CA ILE A 46 17.08 5.23 2.06
C ILE A 46 17.64 4.34 3.20
N ASN A 47 16.96 4.31 4.35
CA ASN A 47 17.38 3.64 5.59
C ASN A 47 16.54 2.40 5.93
N VAL A 48 16.37 1.47 5.00
CA VAL A 48 15.58 0.26 5.29
C VAL A 48 16.33 -0.98 4.87
N ASP A 49 16.22 -2.01 5.71
CA ASP A 49 16.80 -3.34 5.53
C ASP A 49 16.73 -3.82 4.08
N LYS A 50 17.71 -4.63 3.66
CA LYS A 50 17.88 -5.18 2.29
C LYS A 50 16.72 -6.08 1.80
N LEU A 51 15.58 -6.07 2.49
CA LEU A 51 14.38 -6.81 2.16
C LEU A 51 13.61 -6.19 0.98
N PRO A 52 13.02 -7.02 0.10
CA PRO A 52 12.19 -6.52 -0.99
C PRO A 52 10.99 -5.75 -0.44
N LEU A 53 10.51 -4.75 -1.20
CA LEU A 53 9.43 -3.86 -0.77
C LEU A 53 8.18 -4.64 -0.31
N SER A 54 7.80 -5.68 -1.05
CA SER A 54 6.64 -6.52 -0.72
C SER A 54 6.75 -7.12 0.68
N ARG A 55 7.94 -7.64 1.07
CA ARG A 55 8.17 -8.21 2.41
C ARG A 55 8.10 -7.13 3.49
N ARG A 56 8.67 -5.96 3.22
CA ARG A 56 8.65 -4.84 4.18
C ARG A 56 7.23 -4.33 4.45
N VAL A 57 6.41 -4.20 3.41
CA VAL A 57 5.00 -3.78 3.58
C VAL A 57 4.24 -4.79 4.43
N ILE A 58 4.46 -6.10 4.20
CA ILE A 58 3.85 -7.14 5.02
C ILE A 58 4.30 -6.99 6.46
N ASN A 59 5.61 -6.99 6.74
CA ASN A 59 6.14 -6.89 8.09
C ASN A 59 5.60 -5.65 8.82
N VAL A 60 5.65 -4.45 8.21
CA VAL A 60 5.13 -3.22 8.84
C VAL A 60 3.64 -3.32 9.14
N ASN A 61 2.86 -3.93 8.24
CA ASN A 61 1.42 -4.01 8.40
C ASN A 61 0.98 -5.13 9.35
N THR A 62 1.76 -6.21 9.48
CA THR A 62 1.45 -7.40 10.31
C THR A 62 2.15 -7.41 11.66
N GLU A 63 3.30 -6.76 11.81
CA GLU A 63 4.06 -6.70 13.08
C GLU A 63 3.24 -6.05 14.20
N LYS A 64 2.30 -5.16 13.83
CA LYS A 64 1.33 -4.58 14.77
C LYS A 64 0.31 -5.60 15.31
N ARG A 65 0.13 -6.76 14.67
CA ARG A 65 -0.74 -7.87 15.13
C ARG A 65 -0.21 -9.22 14.63
N LYS A 66 0.45 -9.99 15.50
CA LYS A 66 0.79 -11.43 15.30
C LYS A 66 -0.49 -12.28 15.26
N LEU A 67 -1.31 -12.12 14.23
CA LEU A 67 -2.52 -12.92 14.03
C LEU A 67 -2.34 -13.74 12.76
N CYS A 68 -2.54 -15.05 12.89
CA CYS A 68 -2.48 -16.04 11.82
C CYS A 68 -3.61 -15.78 10.81
N TYR A 69 -3.38 -14.91 9.84
CA TYR A 69 -4.27 -14.71 8.70
C TYR A 69 -3.55 -15.15 7.42
N SER A 70 -4.28 -15.78 6.51
CA SER A 70 -3.84 -15.97 5.13
C SER A 70 -3.81 -14.60 4.45
N ILE A 71 -2.60 -14.14 4.08
CA ILE A 71 -2.41 -12.83 3.45
C ILE A 71 -2.58 -13.00 1.95
N TYR A 72 -3.68 -12.51 1.40
CA TYR A 72 -3.90 -12.44 -0.04
C TYR A 72 -3.39 -11.11 -0.59
N HIS A 73 -2.62 -11.16 -1.69
CA HIS A 73 -2.21 -9.96 -2.42
C HIS A 73 -3.22 -9.64 -3.51
N THR A 74 -4.19 -8.79 -3.21
CA THR A 74 -5.06 -8.19 -4.23
C THR A 74 -4.37 -6.98 -4.83
N GLN A 75 -3.93 -7.10 -6.08
CA GLN A 75 -3.77 -5.92 -6.92
C GLN A 75 -5.16 -5.59 -7.43
N ASP A 76 -5.77 -4.52 -6.93
CA ASP A 76 -7.12 -4.13 -7.36
C ASP A 76 -7.14 -3.89 -8.88
N ASN A 77 -7.51 -4.89 -9.68
CA ASN A 77 -7.74 -4.71 -11.10
C ASN A 77 -9.13 -4.09 -11.27
N TYR A 78 -9.22 -2.77 -11.05
CA TYR A 78 -10.37 -2.00 -11.49
C TYR A 78 -10.28 -1.89 -13.02
N ASN A 79 -10.69 -2.96 -13.72
CA ASN A 79 -11.05 -2.89 -15.13
C ASN A 79 -12.43 -2.24 -15.19
N LEU A 80 -12.47 -0.99 -15.67
CA LEU A 80 -13.65 -0.41 -16.32
C LEU A 80 -13.36 -0.42 -17.81
#